data_AF-A0A9E0W0Q2-F1
#
_entry.id   AF-A0A9E0W0Q2-F1
#
_cell.length_a   1.000
_cell.length_b   1.000
_cell.length_c   1.000
_cell.angle_alpha   90.00
_cell.angle_beta   90.00
_cell.angle_gamma   90.00
#
_symmetry.space_group_name_H-M   'P 1'
#
loop_
_entity.id
_entity.type
_entity.pdbx_description
1 polymer ?
#
loop_
_entity_poly.entity_id
_entity_poly.type
_entity_poly.pdbx_seq_one_letter_code
_entity_poly.pdbx_strand_id
1 'polypeptide(L)'
;SANHIQSSNTCDDCHSTNTWLGASFNHDNVSPGTCSSCHNGNTATGKPGNHFVTSLQCDECHNTTSFVGITFNHSSGSYPGDHGVNLSCIDCHTNNNQALSWPTPTYAPDCAGCHASDFRQDKHEKDTLSEVRDCAGSCHEKSSFHRVTDRDWDR
;
A
#
# COMPACT_ATOMS: atom_id res chain seq x y z
N SER A 1 5.32 -25.53 28.02
CA SER A 1 6.54 -24.74 28.31
C SER A 1 6.21 -23.28 28.06
N ALA A 2 6.72 -22.35 28.87
CA ALA A 2 6.47 -20.90 28.71
C ALA A 2 7.11 -20.31 27.43
N ASN A 3 8.12 -20.99 26.87
CA ASN A 3 8.83 -20.58 25.66
C ASN A 3 8.41 -21.41 24.42
N HIS A 4 7.25 -22.07 24.46
CA HIS A 4 6.75 -22.89 23.36
C HIS A 4 5.52 -22.23 22.75
N ILE A 5 5.41 -22.26 21.42
CA ILE A 5 4.21 -21.84 20.71
C ILE A 5 3.01 -22.68 21.17
N GLN A 6 1.85 -22.08 21.33
CA GLN A 6 0.62 -22.85 21.54
C GLN A 6 0.31 -23.62 20.26
N SER A 7 0.35 -24.95 20.34
CA SER A 7 0.07 -25.83 19.21
C SER A 7 -0.59 -27.12 19.71
N SER A 8 -1.47 -27.69 18.90
CA SER A 8 -2.06 -29.02 19.10
C SER A 8 -1.26 -30.14 18.43
N ASN A 9 -0.14 -29.80 17.78
CA ASN A 9 0.74 -30.74 17.08
C ASN A 9 1.53 -31.62 18.06
N THR A 10 2.08 -32.72 17.55
CA THR A 10 3.01 -33.56 18.34
C THR A 10 4.43 -33.00 18.27
N CYS A 11 5.30 -33.43 19.19
CA CYS A 11 6.65 -32.89 19.29
C CYS A 11 7.48 -33.12 18.02
N ASP A 12 7.27 -34.26 17.37
CA ASP A 12 7.96 -34.71 16.16
C ASP A 12 7.57 -33.92 14.90
N ASP A 13 6.47 -33.17 14.92
CA ASP A 13 6.09 -32.26 13.84
C ASP A 13 7.08 -31.06 13.71
N CYS A 14 7.75 -30.71 14.82
CA CYS A 14 8.65 -29.56 14.88
C CYS A 14 10.09 -29.95 15.21
N HIS A 15 10.27 -30.98 16.04
CA HIS A 15 11.58 -31.39 16.55
C HIS A 15 12.04 -32.71 15.93
N SER A 16 13.32 -32.78 15.58
CA SER A 16 13.97 -34.05 15.28
C SER A 16 14.75 -34.56 16.49
N THR A 17 14.95 -35.87 16.58
CA THR A 17 15.81 -36.48 17.61
C THR A 17 17.29 -36.11 17.45
N ASN A 18 17.70 -35.67 16.25
CA ASN A 18 19.06 -35.22 15.95
C ASN A 18 19.28 -33.74 16.28
N THR A 19 18.23 -32.92 16.23
CA THR A 19 18.30 -31.46 16.41
C THR A 19 17.14 -30.95 17.26
N TRP A 20 17.03 -31.46 18.49
CA TRP A 20 15.95 -31.09 19.40
C TRP A 20 15.88 -29.59 19.71
N LEU A 21 17.02 -28.90 19.77
CA LEU A 21 17.08 -27.46 20.04
C LEU A 21 16.73 -26.57 18.83
N GLY A 22 16.60 -27.14 17.63
CA GLY A 22 16.35 -26.42 16.38
C GLY A 22 15.04 -26.84 15.75
N ALA A 23 13.93 -26.54 16.42
CA ALA A 23 12.61 -26.79 15.85
C ALA A 23 12.41 -26.01 14.54
N SER A 24 11.80 -26.64 13.55
CA SER A 24 11.36 -26.00 12.32
C SER A 24 9.85 -25.80 12.36
N PHE A 25 9.38 -24.68 11.85
CA PHE A 25 7.94 -24.39 11.71
C PHE A 25 7.58 -24.27 10.23
N ASN A 26 6.53 -24.97 9.81
CA ASN A 26 5.98 -24.87 8.46
C ASN A 26 4.78 -23.89 8.45
N HIS A 27 4.83 -22.90 7.55
CA HIS A 27 3.80 -21.87 7.42
C HIS A 27 2.62 -22.26 6.50
N ASP A 28 2.64 -23.44 5.85
CA ASP A 28 1.63 -23.87 4.86
C ASP A 28 0.19 -23.85 5.38
N ASN A 29 -0.01 -24.11 6.68
CA ASN A 29 -1.34 -24.20 7.31
C ASN A 29 -1.65 -23.00 8.22
N VAL A 30 -0.94 -21.88 8.05
CA VAL A 30 -1.24 -20.66 8.80
C VAL A 30 -2.46 -19.98 8.19
N SER A 31 -3.49 -19.77 9.00
CA SER A 31 -4.70 -19.08 8.57
C SER A 31 -4.41 -17.64 8.15
N PRO A 32 -4.95 -17.16 7.02
CA PRO A 32 -4.87 -15.75 6.64
C PRO A 32 -5.36 -14.82 7.77
N GLY A 33 -4.75 -13.65 7.86
CA GLY A 33 -5.06 -12.63 8.86
C GLY A 33 -4.54 -12.93 10.26
N THR A 34 -3.72 -13.97 10.47
CA THR A 34 -3.25 -14.35 11.82
C THR A 34 -1.76 -14.13 12.06
N CYS A 35 -1.00 -13.64 11.08
CA CYS A 35 0.46 -13.53 11.13
C CYS A 35 0.96 -12.78 12.38
N SER A 36 0.33 -11.64 12.70
CA SER A 36 0.69 -10.79 13.83
C SER A 36 0.46 -11.44 15.21
N SER A 37 -0.31 -12.53 15.31
CA SER A 37 -0.48 -13.26 16.56
C SER A 37 0.84 -13.89 17.04
N CYS A 38 1.70 -14.28 16.09
CA CYS A 38 3.03 -14.84 16.36
C CYS A 38 4.15 -13.82 16.05
N HIS A 39 4.07 -13.11 14.94
CA HIS A 39 5.03 -12.08 14.53
C HIS A 39 4.79 -10.74 15.25
N ASN A 40 4.82 -10.78 16.58
CA ASN A 40 4.54 -9.67 17.49
C ASN A 40 5.82 -9.07 18.11
N GLY A 41 7.00 -9.55 17.73
CA GLY A 41 8.29 -9.13 18.29
C GLY A 41 8.69 -9.88 19.57
N ASN A 42 7.84 -10.76 20.09
CA ASN A 42 8.11 -11.60 21.25
C ASN A 42 8.14 -13.09 20.90
N THR A 43 7.07 -13.62 20.28
CA THR A 43 7.01 -15.04 19.88
C THR A 43 7.83 -15.31 18.61
N ALA A 44 7.74 -14.41 17.64
CA ALA A 44 8.54 -14.39 16.43
C ALA A 44 8.87 -12.94 16.05
N THR A 45 9.84 -12.77 15.15
CA THR A 45 10.27 -11.47 14.64
C THR A 45 9.08 -10.66 14.13
N GLY A 46 8.86 -9.48 14.69
CA GLY A 46 7.81 -8.56 14.24
C GLY A 46 8.23 -7.71 13.04
N LYS A 47 7.43 -6.68 12.74
CA LYS A 47 7.75 -5.66 11.74
C LYS A 47 9.07 -4.93 12.13
N PRO A 48 10.07 -4.80 11.24
CA PRO A 48 11.28 -4.03 11.55
C PRO A 48 10.98 -2.53 11.68
N GLY A 49 11.85 -1.78 12.35
CA GLY A 49 11.61 -0.35 12.64
C GLY A 49 11.49 0.56 11.40
N ASN A 50 12.01 0.13 10.25
CA ASN A 50 11.89 0.83 8.97
C ASN A 50 10.74 0.30 8.10
N HIS A 51 9.89 -0.58 8.62
CA HIS A 51 8.72 -1.09 7.90
C HIS A 51 7.69 0.03 7.65
N PHE A 52 6.94 -0.08 6.56
CA PHE A 52 5.79 0.78 6.29
C PHE A 52 4.77 0.72 7.44
N VAL A 53 4.39 1.85 8.02
CA VAL A 53 3.48 1.87 9.17
C VAL A 53 2.08 1.49 8.69
N THR A 54 1.57 0.34 9.15
CA THR A 54 0.27 -0.21 8.71
C THR A 54 -0.35 -1.08 9.78
N SER A 55 -1.69 -1.05 9.88
CA SER A 55 -2.47 -1.96 10.71
C SER A 55 -2.88 -3.23 9.97
N LEU A 56 -2.62 -3.31 8.66
CA LEU A 56 -2.88 -4.51 7.86
C LEU A 56 -2.05 -5.69 8.35
N GLN A 57 -2.62 -6.88 8.15
CA GLN A 57 -1.94 -8.15 8.40
C GLN A 57 -0.86 -8.40 7.34
N CYS A 58 0.13 -9.21 7.68
CA CYS A 58 1.32 -9.40 6.86
C CYS A 58 0.97 -9.98 5.48
N ASP A 59 -0.01 -10.87 5.43
CA ASP A 59 -0.50 -11.57 4.25
C ASP A 59 -1.30 -10.70 3.27
N GLU A 60 -1.60 -9.45 3.64
CA GLU A 60 -2.13 -8.46 2.70
C GLU A 60 -1.06 -7.97 1.70
N CYS A 61 0.22 -8.06 2.07
CA CYS A 61 1.35 -7.56 1.25
C CYS A 61 2.41 -8.64 0.97
N HIS A 62 2.66 -9.53 1.92
CA HIS A 62 3.69 -10.55 1.87
C HIS A 62 3.08 -11.95 1.72
N ASN A 63 3.93 -12.94 1.47
CA ASN A 63 3.53 -14.35 1.50
C ASN A 63 4.47 -15.15 2.43
N THR A 64 4.10 -16.40 2.68
CA THR A 64 4.83 -17.28 3.60
C THR A 64 6.16 -17.80 3.04
N THR A 65 6.45 -17.58 1.75
CA THR A 65 7.69 -18.04 1.10
C THR A 65 8.77 -16.97 1.06
N SER A 66 8.39 -15.69 0.97
CA SER A 66 9.30 -14.55 0.90
C SER A 66 8.67 -13.30 1.50
N PHE A 67 9.41 -12.63 2.37
CA PHE A 67 9.12 -11.27 2.83
C PHE A 67 9.75 -10.20 1.93
N VAL A 68 10.50 -10.61 0.89
CA VAL A 68 11.10 -9.73 -0.12
C VAL A 68 10.18 -9.67 -1.34
N GLY A 69 9.85 -8.44 -1.76
CA GLY A 69 8.79 -8.20 -2.74
C GLY A 69 7.42 -8.17 -2.05
N ILE A 70 6.62 -7.20 -2.40
CA ILE A 70 5.24 -7.09 -1.93
C ILE A 70 4.28 -7.27 -3.10
N THR A 71 3.18 -7.95 -2.85
CA THR A 71 2.03 -7.99 -3.75
C THR A 71 0.88 -7.33 -3.01
N PHE A 72 0.60 -6.08 -3.33
CA PHE A 72 -0.50 -5.33 -2.75
C PHE A 72 -1.26 -4.60 -3.85
N ASN A 73 -2.58 -4.67 -3.80
CA ASN A 73 -3.46 -3.94 -4.71
C ASN A 73 -4.37 -3.04 -3.88
N HIS A 74 -4.43 -1.76 -4.25
CA HIS A 74 -5.41 -0.85 -3.66
C HIS A 74 -6.82 -1.30 -4.06
N SER A 75 -7.67 -1.53 -3.07
CA SER A 75 -9.10 -1.83 -3.25
C SER A 75 -9.99 -0.59 -3.06
N SER A 76 -9.43 0.53 -2.62
CA SER A 76 -10.18 1.78 -2.43
C SER A 76 -10.40 2.48 -3.78
N GLY A 77 -11.62 2.99 -3.99
CA GLY A 77 -11.93 3.83 -5.15
C GLY A 77 -11.22 5.20 -5.13
N SER A 78 -10.54 5.54 -4.04
CA SER A 78 -9.73 6.76 -3.92
C SER A 78 -8.32 6.58 -4.49
N TYR A 79 -7.93 5.37 -4.92
CA TYR A 79 -6.70 5.18 -5.66
C TYR A 79 -6.90 5.72 -7.08
N PRO A 80 -6.15 6.75 -7.51
CA PRO A 80 -6.40 7.41 -8.81
C PRO A 80 -6.18 6.49 -10.02
N GLY A 81 -5.55 5.33 -9.81
CA GLY A 81 -5.26 4.38 -10.88
C GLY A 81 -4.10 4.89 -11.74
N ASP A 82 -4.45 5.65 -12.77
CA ASP A 82 -3.56 6.08 -13.84
C ASP A 82 -2.55 7.13 -13.36
N HIS A 83 -1.26 6.77 -13.43
CA HIS A 83 -0.15 7.69 -13.25
C HIS A 83 0.87 7.48 -14.37
N GLY A 84 1.51 8.55 -14.83
CA GLY A 84 2.49 8.50 -15.92
C GLY A 84 3.82 7.86 -15.54
N VAL A 85 3.96 7.42 -14.28
CA VAL A 85 5.13 6.79 -13.70
C VAL A 85 4.73 5.55 -12.91
N ASN A 86 5.68 4.64 -12.71
CA ASN A 86 5.48 3.52 -11.80
C ASN A 86 5.59 4.03 -10.36
N LEU A 87 4.47 4.07 -9.64
CA LEU A 87 4.45 4.55 -8.26
C LEU A 87 4.91 3.46 -7.28
N SER A 88 5.69 3.90 -6.31
CA SER A 88 5.95 3.21 -5.06
C SER A 88 4.97 3.68 -3.97
N CYS A 89 4.86 2.93 -2.88
CA CYS A 89 3.94 3.27 -1.79
C CYS A 89 4.22 4.68 -1.23
N ILE A 90 5.50 5.02 -1.06
CA ILE A 90 5.92 6.26 -0.39
C ILE A 90 5.71 7.52 -1.27
N ASP A 91 5.44 7.35 -2.56
CA ASP A 91 5.15 8.49 -3.45
C ASP A 91 3.82 9.15 -3.08
N CYS A 92 2.83 8.35 -2.66
CA CYS A 92 1.59 8.85 -2.08
C CYS A 92 1.68 8.91 -0.55
N HIS A 93 2.19 7.84 0.07
CA HIS A 93 2.32 7.70 1.52
C HIS A 93 3.62 8.30 2.04
N THR A 94 3.78 9.61 1.87
CA THR A 94 5.03 10.37 2.09
C THR A 94 5.63 10.25 3.49
N ASN A 95 4.82 9.86 4.50
CA ASN A 95 5.28 9.60 5.87
C ASN A 95 5.63 8.12 6.14
N ASN A 96 5.83 7.32 5.09
CA ASN A 96 6.03 5.86 5.17
C ASN A 96 4.92 5.17 6.01
N ASN A 97 3.68 5.60 5.80
CA ASN A 97 2.54 5.23 6.63
C ASN A 97 1.25 5.09 5.81
N GLN A 98 0.41 4.14 6.20
CA GLN A 98 -0.86 3.83 5.54
C GLN A 98 -1.81 5.05 5.46
N ALA A 99 -1.72 6.00 6.40
CA ALA A 99 -2.47 7.24 6.26
C ALA A 99 -1.87 8.11 5.15
N LEU A 100 -2.71 8.42 4.16
CA LEU A 100 -2.39 9.35 3.10
C LEU A 100 -2.42 10.79 3.62
N SER A 101 -1.42 11.58 3.25
CA SER A 101 -1.36 13.01 3.54
C SER A 101 -1.44 13.78 2.22
N TRP A 102 -2.64 14.24 1.88
CA TRP A 102 -2.85 15.03 0.66
C TRP A 102 -2.19 16.40 0.79
N PRO A 103 -1.34 16.83 -0.16
CA PRO A 103 -0.78 18.18 -0.17
C PRO A 103 -1.85 19.27 -0.17
N THR A 104 -2.96 19.05 -0.90
CA THR A 104 -4.13 19.95 -0.96
C THR A 104 -5.41 19.20 -0.57
N PRO A 105 -5.66 19.00 0.75
CA PRO A 105 -6.77 18.18 1.25
C PRO A 105 -8.16 18.63 0.76
N THR A 106 -8.32 19.91 0.43
CA THR A 106 -9.57 20.48 -0.10
C THR A 106 -10.03 19.82 -1.40
N TYR A 107 -9.09 19.28 -2.19
CA TYR A 107 -9.37 18.65 -3.48
C TYR A 107 -9.19 17.13 -3.43
N ALA A 108 -8.97 16.53 -2.26
CA ALA A 108 -8.96 15.08 -2.16
C ALA A 108 -10.37 14.51 -2.41
N PRO A 109 -10.51 13.36 -3.09
CA PRO A 109 -9.47 12.47 -3.62
C PRO A 109 -9.10 12.73 -5.10
N ASP A 110 -9.49 13.87 -5.63
CA ASP A 110 -9.38 14.22 -7.05
C ASP A 110 -7.91 14.52 -7.42
N CYS A 111 -7.59 14.59 -8.72
CA CYS A 111 -6.23 14.83 -9.21
C CYS A 111 -5.59 16.09 -8.58
N ALA A 112 -6.37 17.16 -8.42
CA ALA A 112 -5.97 18.41 -7.80
C ALA A 112 -5.58 18.27 -6.31
N GLY A 113 -5.89 17.16 -5.64
CA GLY A 113 -5.41 16.87 -4.29
C GLY A 113 -3.89 16.75 -4.18
N CYS A 114 -3.22 16.46 -5.30
CA CYS A 114 -1.76 16.49 -5.44
C CYS A 114 -1.29 17.50 -6.51
N HIS A 115 -2.06 17.65 -7.60
CA HIS A 115 -1.70 18.43 -8.78
C HIS A 115 -2.33 19.83 -8.83
N ALA A 116 -2.77 20.39 -7.70
CA ALA A 116 -3.35 21.74 -7.66
C ALA A 116 -2.43 22.82 -8.28
N SER A 117 -1.11 22.65 -8.13
CA SER A 117 -0.11 23.59 -8.66
C SER A 117 0.11 23.48 -10.17
N ASP A 118 -0.34 22.40 -10.80
CA ASP A 118 -0.22 22.19 -12.25
C ASP A 118 -1.31 22.96 -13.01
N PHE A 119 -2.36 23.38 -12.31
CA PHE A 119 -3.45 24.16 -12.90
C PHE A 119 -2.97 25.56 -13.30
N ARG A 120 -3.11 25.84 -14.60
CA ARG A 120 -2.79 27.15 -15.20
C ARG A 120 -4.06 27.90 -15.56
N GLN A 121 -4.39 28.93 -14.77
CA GLN A 121 -5.59 29.75 -14.95
C GLN A 121 -5.61 30.48 -16.30
N ASP A 122 -4.45 30.88 -16.83
CA ASP A 122 -4.32 31.53 -18.14
C ASP A 122 -4.67 30.60 -19.31
N LYS A 123 -4.62 29.28 -19.10
CA LYS A 123 -5.02 28.26 -20.08
C LYS A 123 -6.47 27.80 -19.92
N HIS A 124 -7.11 28.19 -18.82
CA HIS A 124 -8.48 27.85 -18.46
C HIS A 124 -9.27 29.13 -18.19
N GLU A 125 -9.46 29.96 -19.24
CA GLU A 125 -10.04 31.30 -19.11
C GLU A 125 -11.44 31.33 -18.48
N LYS A 126 -12.16 30.21 -18.48
CA LYS A 126 -13.55 30.10 -17.97
C LYS A 126 -13.73 29.16 -16.80
N ASP A 127 -12.72 28.36 -16.48
CA ASP A 127 -12.82 27.32 -15.45
C ASP A 127 -11.93 27.69 -14.26
N THR A 128 -12.35 27.26 -13.07
CA THR A 128 -11.55 27.30 -11.84
C THR A 128 -11.03 25.92 -11.51
N LEU A 129 -9.95 25.84 -10.73
CA LEU A 129 -9.42 24.57 -10.21
C LEU A 129 -10.50 23.73 -9.51
N SER A 130 -11.47 24.35 -8.85
CA SER A 130 -12.55 23.61 -8.19
C SER A 130 -13.52 22.95 -9.17
N GLU A 131 -13.68 23.50 -10.37
CA GLU A 131 -14.59 22.99 -11.42
C GLU A 131 -13.92 21.91 -12.29
N VAL A 132 -12.59 21.92 -12.37
CA VAL A 132 -11.77 20.95 -13.12
C VAL A 132 -10.79 20.19 -12.23
N ARG A 133 -11.15 19.94 -10.97
CA ARG A 133 -10.29 19.29 -9.96
C ARG A 133 -9.89 17.85 -10.30
N ASP A 134 -10.67 17.15 -11.11
CA ASP A 134 -10.33 15.83 -11.66
C ASP A 134 -9.52 15.91 -12.97
N CYS A 135 -9.22 17.12 -13.45
CA CYS A 135 -8.64 17.38 -14.78
C CYS A 135 -9.43 16.79 -15.96
N ALA A 136 -10.60 16.20 -15.70
CA ALA A 136 -11.63 15.80 -16.64
C ALA A 136 -12.69 16.90 -16.68
N GLY A 137 -12.63 17.73 -17.73
CA GLY A 137 -13.46 18.92 -17.86
C GLY A 137 -14.96 18.62 -17.96
N SER A 138 -15.71 19.35 -17.15
CA SER A 138 -17.16 19.40 -17.10
C SER A 138 -17.77 19.88 -18.43
N CYS A 139 -18.84 19.21 -18.86
CA CYS A 139 -19.89 19.73 -19.74
C CYS A 139 -19.73 19.73 -21.27
N HIS A 140 -19.20 18.68 -21.92
CA HIS A 140 -19.77 18.09 -23.17
C HIS A 140 -18.81 17.36 -24.11
N GLU A 141 -17.54 17.19 -23.80
CA GLU A 141 -16.78 16.06 -24.31
C GLU A 141 -15.91 15.52 -23.19
N LYS A 142 -15.90 14.20 -22.98
CA LYS A 142 -14.82 13.52 -22.26
C LYS A 142 -13.57 13.74 -23.09
N SER A 143 -13.02 14.94 -23.02
CA SER A 143 -12.00 15.34 -23.94
C SER A 143 -10.74 14.61 -23.51
N SER A 144 -10.28 13.75 -24.41
CA SER A 144 -9.02 13.02 -24.35
C SER A 144 -7.82 13.96 -24.48
N PHE A 145 -7.89 15.17 -23.90
CA PHE A 145 -6.84 16.18 -23.96
C PHE A 145 -5.92 16.15 -22.73
N HIS A 146 -6.34 15.54 -21.63
CA HIS A 146 -5.58 15.53 -20.38
C HIS A 146 -5.57 14.14 -19.75
N ARG A 147 -5.03 13.14 -20.45
CA ARG A 147 -4.58 11.92 -19.77
C ARG A 147 -3.20 12.16 -19.17
N VAL A 148 -2.91 11.50 -18.05
CA VAL A 148 -1.55 11.52 -17.46
C VAL A 148 -0.50 10.96 -18.44
N THR A 149 -0.93 10.18 -19.44
CA THR A 149 -0.07 9.65 -20.50
C THR A 149 0.14 10.61 -21.68
N ASP A 150 -0.64 11.68 -21.80
CA ASP A 150 -0.48 12.65 -22.88
C ASP A 150 0.77 13.49 -22.56
N ARG A 151 1.77 13.52 -23.44
CA ARG A 151 3.06 14.21 -23.18
C ARG A 151 3.06 15.70 -23.53
N ASP A 152 1.91 16.25 -23.89
CA ASP A 152 1.79 17.62 -24.43
C ASP A 152 1.52 18.70 -23.36
N TRP A 153 1.60 18.37 -22.06
CA TRP A 153 1.41 19.33 -20.95
C TRP A 153 2.45 20.47 -20.90
N ASP A 154 3.65 20.24 -21.45
CA ASP A 154 4.81 21.14 -21.36
C ASP A 154 5.07 21.98 -22.64
N ARG A 155 4.16 21.97 -23.62
CA ARG A 155 4.32 22.72 -24.88
C ARG A 155 3.45 23.96 -24.98
#